data_AF-A0A359F1I6-F1
#
_entry.id   AF-A0A359F1I6-F1
#
_cell.length_a   1.000
_cell.length_b   1.000
_cell.length_c   1.000
_cell.angle_alpha   90.00
_cell.angle_beta   90.00
_cell.angle_gamma   90.00
#
_symmetry.space_group_name_H-M   'P 1'
#
loop_
_entity.id
_entity.type
_entity.pdbx_description
1 polymer ?
#
loop_
_entity_poly.entity_id
_entity_poly.type
_entity_poly.pdbx_seq_one_letter_code
_entity_poly.pdbx_strand_id
1 'polypeptide(L)'
;MLNTSSFIVGVTWGTAVALLLKGAYSFVKFEWPDKYFHPNDFVSITVSRRWWSFVVFRTAPVFFAVTLAVHGSRQMRASDRAAVLAFCLVYWFSTFFVAALRARNAWSAQIRFQFLLMSSAAFLVTCLASWLLRDWTWWLAPDVSSLASNIWGTLLALLLGKGAYDVLRARPAHETLRNQALRKVDSELLALIYQSDHPNPRALEAIVLAEAIQRPPWARWVEDKLPGSLTRGALQVKSDGPLSDEEALRLFLERDRIAREKAGIDGSDVNALFSLHNTDYNFVEMCRIMYD
;
A
#
# COMPACT_ATOMS: atom_id res chain seq x y z
N MET A 1 23.46 19.19 31.86
CA MET A 1 22.14 18.82 32.41
C MET A 1 21.08 19.26 31.42
N LEU A 2 20.22 18.34 30.96
CA LEU A 2 19.09 18.70 30.11
C LEU A 2 18.11 19.54 30.93
N ASN A 3 17.74 20.73 30.44
CA ASN A 3 16.66 21.50 31.05
C ASN A 3 15.36 20.72 30.87
N THR A 4 14.74 20.29 31.97
CA THR A 4 13.51 19.48 31.98
C THR A 4 12.41 20.11 31.12
N SER A 5 12.30 21.45 31.12
CA SER A 5 11.33 22.17 30.28
C SER A 5 11.62 21.97 28.79
N SER A 6 12.88 22.12 28.37
CA SER A 6 13.31 21.92 26.98
C SER A 6 13.08 20.48 26.49
N PHE A 7 13.24 19.50 27.40
CA PHE A 7 12.94 18.10 27.11
C PHE A 7 11.43 17.87 26.91
N ILE A 8 10.58 18.35 27.82
CA ILE A 8 9.12 18.19 27.74
C ILE A 8 8.56 18.83 26.47
N VAL A 9 9.01 20.03 26.12
CA VAL A 9 8.59 20.72 24.88
C VAL A 9 9.01 19.91 23.65
N GLY A 10 10.23 19.37 23.64
CA GLY A 10 10.70 18.50 22.56
C GLY A 10 9.82 17.26 22.40
N VAL A 11 9.56 16.53 23.49
CA VAL A 11 8.69 15.34 23.47
C VAL A 11 7.28 15.67 22.96
N THR A 12 6.70 16.77 23.44
CA THR A 12 5.36 17.21 23.04
C THR A 12 5.30 17.53 21.55
N TRP A 13 6.30 18.27 21.05
CA TRP A 13 6.39 18.60 19.63
C TRP A 13 6.56 17.38 18.74
N GLY A 14 7.51 16.50 19.08
CA GLY A 14 7.73 15.25 18.34
C GLY A 14 6.49 14.37 18.28
N THR A 15 5.77 14.28 19.40
CA THR A 15 4.48 13.58 19.50
C THR A 15 3.42 14.21 18.58
N ALA A 16 3.28 15.54 18.60
CA ALA A 16 2.32 16.26 17.76
C ALA A 16 2.60 16.02 16.25
N VAL A 17 3.86 16.10 15.84
CA VAL A 17 4.26 15.84 14.44
C VAL A 17 4.00 14.39 14.03
N ALA A 18 4.22 13.41 14.92
CA ALA A 18 3.91 12.01 14.66
C ALA A 18 2.42 11.78 14.45
N LEU A 19 1.58 12.37 15.31
CA LEU A 19 0.12 12.28 15.20
C LEU A 19 -0.40 12.98 13.94
N LEU A 20 0.20 14.12 13.57
CA LEU A 20 -0.12 14.81 12.32
C LEU A 20 0.18 13.94 11.09
N LEU A 21 1.37 13.33 11.03
CA LEU A 21 1.74 12.43 9.95
C LEU A 21 0.78 11.22 9.88
N LYS A 22 0.46 10.62 11.03
CA LYS A 22 -0.52 9.54 11.10
C LYS A 22 -1.89 9.98 10.59
N GLY A 23 -2.37 11.15 11.02
CA GLY A 23 -3.63 11.73 10.55
C GLY A 23 -3.64 11.96 9.04
N ALA A 24 -2.53 12.44 8.47
CA ALA A 24 -2.38 12.61 7.02
C ALA A 24 -2.51 11.28 6.27
N TYR A 25 -1.86 10.20 6.74
CA TYR A 25 -2.01 8.88 6.12
C TYR A 25 -3.44 8.33 6.24
N SER A 26 -4.09 8.51 7.39
CA SER A 26 -5.49 8.13 7.58
C SER A 26 -6.45 8.90 6.66
N PHE A 27 -6.19 10.20 6.42
CA PHE A 27 -7.03 11.02 5.53
C PHE A 27 -6.96 10.58 4.07
N VAL A 28 -5.78 10.18 3.59
CA VAL A 28 -5.60 9.66 2.23
C VAL A 28 -6.22 8.25 2.07
N LYS A 29 -6.86 7.71 3.13
CA LYS A 29 -7.35 6.32 3.21
C LYS A 29 -6.30 5.29 2.82
N PHE A 30 -5.04 5.67 2.96
CA PHE A 30 -3.91 4.79 2.73
C PHE A 30 -3.68 3.99 4.01
N GLU A 31 -4.64 3.12 4.33
CA GLU A 31 -4.51 2.20 5.45
C GLU A 31 -3.65 1.03 5.01
N TRP A 32 -2.49 0.94 5.64
CA TRP A 32 -1.54 -0.12 5.38
C TRP A 32 -1.19 -0.80 6.71
N PRO A 33 -1.08 -2.14 6.77
CA PRO A 33 -1.04 -3.12 5.69
C PRO A 33 -2.39 -3.78 5.40
N ASP A 34 -3.15 -3.25 4.43
CA ASP A 34 -4.25 -3.99 3.83
C ASP A 34 -3.76 -4.79 2.63
N LYS A 35 -4.29 -6.01 2.48
CA LYS A 35 -3.82 -6.98 1.47
C LYS A 35 -4.22 -6.59 0.05
N TYR A 36 -5.34 -5.90 -0.09
CA TYR A 36 -5.93 -5.54 -1.38
C TYR A 36 -6.42 -4.11 -1.33
N PHE A 37 -6.01 -3.33 -2.33
CA PHE A 37 -6.48 -1.97 -2.51
C PHE A 37 -7.96 -1.97 -2.85
N HIS A 38 -8.71 -1.01 -2.35
CA HIS A 38 -10.06 -0.79 -2.85
C HIS A 38 -9.98 -0.40 -4.33
N PRO A 39 -10.85 -0.89 -5.22
CA PRO A 39 -10.82 -0.51 -6.64
C PRO A 39 -10.95 1.00 -6.92
N ASN A 40 -11.46 1.75 -5.95
CA ASN A 40 -11.61 3.20 -6.01
C ASN A 40 -10.42 3.95 -5.42
N ASP A 41 -9.44 3.27 -4.84
CA ASP A 41 -8.23 3.85 -4.27
C ASP A 41 -7.16 4.07 -5.36
N PHE A 42 -7.39 5.09 -6.16
CA PHE A 42 -6.51 5.50 -7.24
C PHE A 42 -5.09 5.84 -6.76
N VAL A 43 -4.95 6.37 -5.54
CA VAL A 43 -3.65 6.75 -4.97
C VAL A 43 -2.83 5.50 -4.72
N SER A 44 -3.40 4.50 -4.04
CA SER A 44 -2.71 3.24 -3.79
C SER A 44 -2.33 2.50 -5.08
N ILE A 45 -3.23 2.46 -6.06
CA ILE A 45 -2.96 1.84 -7.37
C ILE A 45 -1.85 2.59 -8.10
N THR A 46 -1.83 3.93 -8.05
CA THR A 46 -0.83 4.73 -8.75
C THR A 46 0.54 4.64 -8.09
N VAL A 47 0.60 4.78 -6.76
CA VAL A 47 1.83 4.73 -5.96
C VAL A 47 2.48 3.35 -6.06
N SER A 48 1.69 2.27 -6.05
CA SER A 48 2.21 0.91 -6.11
C SER A 48 2.78 0.54 -7.48
N ARG A 49 2.51 1.26 -8.57
CA ARG A 49 2.99 0.89 -9.92
C ARG A 49 4.50 0.79 -10.05
N ARG A 50 5.23 1.74 -9.46
CA ARG A 50 6.70 1.84 -9.58
C ARG A 50 7.31 1.71 -8.21
N TRP A 51 8.36 0.90 -8.10
CA TRP A 51 9.05 0.68 -6.83
C TRP A 51 9.54 1.99 -6.20
N TRP A 52 10.03 2.93 -7.02
CA TRP A 52 10.51 4.22 -6.51
C TRP A 52 9.36 5.11 -6.03
N SER A 53 8.20 5.07 -6.70
CA SER A 53 7.02 5.83 -6.25
C SER A 53 6.53 5.29 -4.91
N PHE A 54 6.55 3.97 -4.75
CA PHE A 54 6.28 3.31 -3.48
C PHE A 54 7.29 3.74 -2.40
N VAL A 55 8.60 3.69 -2.68
CA VAL A 55 9.63 4.10 -1.72
C VAL A 55 9.47 5.57 -1.35
N VAL A 56 9.37 6.48 -2.32
CA VAL A 56 9.19 7.92 -2.09
C VAL A 56 7.94 8.21 -1.28
N PHE A 57 6.81 7.58 -1.61
CA PHE A 57 5.57 7.79 -0.85
C PHE A 57 5.68 7.33 0.60
N ARG A 58 6.55 6.36 0.90
CA ARG A 58 6.77 5.85 2.26
C ARG A 58 7.80 6.64 3.05
N THR A 59 8.87 7.04 2.38
CA THR A 59 10.02 7.66 3.05
C THR A 59 9.94 9.18 3.03
N ALA A 60 9.44 9.81 1.96
CA ALA A 60 9.41 11.27 1.87
C ALA A 60 8.54 11.92 2.95
N PRO A 61 7.28 11.50 3.22
CA PRO A 61 6.48 12.11 4.28
C PRO A 61 7.11 11.94 5.67
N VAL A 62 7.72 10.77 5.94
CA VAL A 62 8.45 10.51 7.19
C VAL A 62 9.67 11.42 7.28
N PHE A 63 10.45 11.54 6.21
CA PHE A 63 11.63 12.40 6.13
C PHE A 63 11.28 13.85 6.41
N PHE A 64 10.23 14.38 5.77
CA PHE A 64 9.77 15.75 6.01
C PHE A 64 9.23 15.93 7.43
N ALA A 65 8.50 14.95 7.98
CA ALA A 65 8.01 15.01 9.34
C ALA A 65 9.15 15.00 10.37
N VAL A 66 10.17 14.16 10.20
CA VAL A 66 11.35 14.17 11.09
C VAL A 66 12.12 15.49 10.95
N THR A 67 12.26 16.01 9.74
CA THR A 67 12.87 17.32 9.48
C THR A 67 12.10 18.42 10.22
N LEU A 68 10.77 18.42 10.16
CA LEU A 68 9.92 19.35 10.91
C LEU A 68 10.03 19.15 12.44
N ALA A 69 10.10 17.92 12.92
CA ALA A 69 10.29 17.62 14.35
C ALA A 69 11.63 18.18 14.86
N VAL A 70 12.72 17.94 14.14
CA VAL A 70 14.07 18.44 14.48
C VAL A 70 14.10 19.96 14.42
N HIS A 71 13.82 20.56 13.27
CA HIS A 71 14.01 22.00 13.11
C HIS A 71 12.96 22.82 13.87
N GLY A 72 11.72 22.33 13.96
CA GLY A 72 10.69 22.99 14.76
C GLY A 72 11.06 23.03 16.24
N SER A 73 11.59 21.93 16.79
CA SER A 73 12.09 21.94 18.18
C SER A 73 13.24 22.91 18.40
N ARG A 74 14.19 23.03 17.43
CA ARG A 74 15.30 24.00 17.51
C ARG A 74 14.80 25.44 17.50
N GLN A 75 13.84 25.77 16.65
CA GLN A 75 13.22 27.11 16.60
C GLN A 75 12.54 27.45 17.94
N MET A 76 11.95 26.46 18.62
CA MET A 76 11.36 26.61 19.97
C MET A 76 12.39 26.52 21.12
N ARG A 77 13.69 26.44 20.83
CA ARG A 77 14.76 26.25 21.83
C ARG A 77 14.58 24.98 22.70
N ALA A 78 13.94 23.96 22.13
CA ALA A 78 13.67 22.67 22.75
C ALA A 78 14.72 21.61 22.34
N SER A 79 14.72 20.46 23.01
CA SER A 79 15.63 19.35 22.69
C SER A 79 15.20 18.61 21.42
N ASP A 80 16.01 18.71 20.37
CA ASP A 80 15.77 18.05 19.07
C ASP A 80 15.87 16.52 19.15
N ARG A 81 16.80 16.01 19.97
CA ARG A 81 16.92 14.57 20.27
C ARG A 81 15.64 14.03 20.91
N ALA A 82 15.06 14.77 21.85
CA ALA A 82 13.83 14.36 22.52
C ALA A 82 12.64 14.37 21.56
N ALA A 83 12.57 15.37 20.66
CA ALA A 83 11.53 15.44 19.64
C ALA A 83 11.58 14.27 18.65
N VAL A 84 12.77 13.95 18.12
CA VAL A 84 12.91 12.82 17.19
C VAL A 84 12.63 11.49 17.87
N LEU A 85 13.13 11.29 19.08
CA LEU A 85 12.86 10.04 19.81
C LEU A 85 11.36 9.87 20.09
N ALA A 86 10.69 10.93 20.55
CA ALA A 86 9.24 10.90 20.78
C ALA A 86 8.48 10.65 19.48
N PHE A 87 8.84 11.33 18.39
CA PHE A 87 8.27 11.09 17.07
C PHE A 87 8.40 9.62 16.66
N CYS A 88 9.62 9.07 16.75
CA CYS A 88 9.91 7.69 16.38
C CYS A 88 9.07 6.70 17.17
N LEU A 89 9.02 6.83 18.50
CA LEU A 89 8.27 5.92 19.36
C LEU A 89 6.77 6.03 19.09
N VAL A 90 6.21 7.24 19.12
CA VAL A 90 4.76 7.45 18.95
C VAL A 90 4.30 6.98 17.58
N TYR A 91 5.01 7.36 16.51
CA TYR A 91 4.62 6.95 15.16
C TYR A 91 4.78 5.44 14.96
N TRP A 92 5.88 4.85 15.46
CA TRP A 92 6.13 3.43 15.31
C TRP A 92 5.09 2.58 16.05
N PHE A 93 4.81 2.89 17.31
CA PHE A 93 3.79 2.17 18.10
C PHE A 93 2.39 2.35 17.52
N SER A 94 2.03 3.58 17.14
CA SER A 94 0.68 3.87 16.66
C SER A 94 0.38 3.33 15.27
N THR A 95 1.41 2.95 14.49
CA THR A 95 1.29 2.42 13.13
C THR A 95 1.62 0.94 13.06
N PHE A 96 2.84 0.53 13.44
CA PHE A 96 3.31 -0.85 13.23
C PHE A 96 2.87 -1.79 14.34
N PHE A 97 3.01 -1.38 15.60
CA PHE A 97 2.64 -2.24 16.74
C PHE A 97 1.13 -2.50 16.79
N VAL A 98 0.31 -1.46 16.62
CA VAL A 98 -1.16 -1.63 16.51
C VAL A 98 -1.53 -2.51 15.32
N ALA A 99 -0.87 -2.34 14.17
CA ALA A 99 -1.14 -3.18 13.00
C ALA A 99 -0.71 -4.64 13.19
N ALA A 100 0.33 -4.91 13.98
CA ALA A 100 0.75 -6.27 14.32
C ALA A 100 -0.29 -6.96 15.23
N LEU A 101 -0.83 -6.25 16.23
CA LEU A 101 -1.86 -6.79 17.14
C LEU A 101 -3.20 -7.11 16.45
N ARG A 102 -3.51 -6.46 15.32
CA ARG A 102 -4.75 -6.69 14.57
C ARG A 102 -4.70 -7.90 13.62
N ALA A 103 -3.56 -8.60 13.51
CA ALA A 103 -3.43 -9.75 12.63
C ALA A 103 -4.15 -10.99 13.21
N ARG A 104 -5.34 -11.33 12.70
CA ARG A 104 -6.18 -12.43 13.22
C ARG A 104 -5.99 -13.78 12.52
N ASN A 105 -5.53 -13.82 11.26
CA ASN A 105 -5.40 -15.08 10.49
C ASN A 105 -3.93 -15.50 10.32
N ALA A 106 -3.58 -16.73 10.71
CA ALA A 106 -2.20 -17.23 10.75
C ALA A 106 -1.46 -17.16 9.39
N TRP A 107 -2.09 -17.56 8.29
CA TRP A 107 -1.45 -17.53 6.96
C TRP A 107 -1.26 -16.10 6.44
N SER A 108 -2.20 -15.20 6.77
CA SER A 108 -2.06 -13.77 6.48
C SER A 108 -1.05 -13.07 7.37
N ALA A 109 -0.83 -13.58 8.58
CA ALA A 109 -0.02 -12.95 9.59
C ALA A 109 1.46 -12.97 9.17
N GLN A 110 1.95 -14.05 8.54
CA GLN A 110 3.35 -14.14 8.13
C GLN A 110 3.71 -13.11 7.05
N ILE A 111 2.95 -13.06 5.96
CA ILE A 111 3.19 -12.08 4.88
C ILE A 111 3.03 -10.66 5.42
N ARG A 112 1.95 -10.41 6.18
CA ARG A 112 1.72 -9.11 6.84
C ARG A 112 2.88 -8.73 7.77
N PHE A 113 3.42 -9.69 8.52
CA PHE A 113 4.54 -9.47 9.43
C PHE A 113 5.83 -9.14 8.68
N GLN A 114 6.16 -9.87 7.60
CA GLN A 114 7.31 -9.55 6.76
C GLN A 114 7.22 -8.15 6.17
N PHE A 115 6.05 -7.79 5.65
CA PHE A 115 5.79 -6.44 5.17
C PHE A 115 5.95 -5.42 6.29
N LEU A 116 5.34 -5.63 7.46
CA LEU A 116 5.44 -4.74 8.63
C LEU A 116 6.89 -4.53 9.06
N LEU A 117 7.70 -5.59 9.03
CA LEU A 117 9.11 -5.55 9.35
C LEU A 117 9.88 -4.73 8.31
N MET A 118 9.66 -4.96 7.02
CA MET A 118 10.29 -4.19 5.94
C MET A 118 9.94 -2.70 6.03
N SER A 119 8.68 -2.38 6.30
CA SER A 119 8.21 -1.00 6.44
C SER A 119 8.72 -0.33 7.71
N SER A 120 8.83 -1.09 8.81
CA SER A 120 9.48 -0.61 10.05
C SER A 120 10.95 -0.31 9.81
N ALA A 121 11.67 -1.18 9.09
CA ALA A 121 13.06 -0.96 8.74
C ALA A 121 13.23 0.29 7.86
N ALA A 122 12.42 0.43 6.80
CA ALA A 122 12.44 1.61 5.94
C ALA A 122 12.15 2.91 6.72
N PHE A 123 11.17 2.86 7.65
CA PHE A 123 10.88 3.97 8.56
C PHE A 123 12.11 4.34 9.41
N LEU A 124 12.72 3.38 10.10
CA LEU A 124 13.88 3.62 10.95
C LEU A 124 15.08 4.16 10.17
N VAL A 125 15.37 3.59 8.99
CA VAL A 125 16.42 4.09 8.08
C VAL A 125 16.14 5.53 7.66
N THR A 126 14.88 5.86 7.36
CA THR A 126 14.48 7.22 6.98
C THR A 126 14.65 8.20 8.14
N CYS A 127 14.24 7.84 9.35
CA CYS A 127 14.43 8.65 10.55
C CYS A 127 15.91 8.88 10.84
N LEU A 128 16.74 7.84 10.73
CA LEU A 128 18.18 7.93 10.89
C LEU A 128 18.81 8.82 9.83
N ALA A 129 18.45 8.64 8.55
CA ALA A 129 18.94 9.46 7.45
C ALA A 129 18.58 10.94 7.63
N SER A 130 17.31 11.23 7.97
CA SER A 130 16.86 12.61 8.26
C SER A 130 17.62 13.21 9.45
N TRP A 131 17.85 12.44 10.52
CA TRP A 131 18.64 12.90 11.66
C TRP A 131 20.10 13.20 11.28
N LEU A 132 20.75 12.34 10.49
CA LEU A 132 22.12 12.55 10.05
C LEU A 132 22.25 13.75 9.10
N LEU A 133 21.26 13.98 8.25
CA LEU A 133 21.22 15.07 7.28
C LEU A 133 20.65 16.38 7.84
N ARG A 134 20.26 16.42 9.12
CA ARG A 134 19.54 17.56 9.73
C ARG A 134 20.23 18.92 9.51
N ASP A 135 21.57 18.97 9.55
CA ASP A 135 22.28 20.24 9.42
C ASP A 135 22.30 20.75 7.95
N TRP A 136 21.93 19.89 6.98
CA TRP A 136 21.85 20.20 5.55
C TRP A 136 20.41 20.44 5.08
N THR A 137 19.42 19.98 5.85
CA THR A 137 17.99 20.02 5.49
C THR A 137 17.21 21.14 6.18
N TRP A 138 17.89 22.06 6.86
CA TRP A 138 17.24 23.11 7.64
C TRP A 138 16.30 24.02 6.83
N TRP A 139 16.63 24.25 5.55
CA TRP A 139 15.86 25.08 4.63
C TRP A 139 14.55 24.44 4.18
N LEU A 140 14.37 23.12 4.39
CA LEU A 140 13.13 22.41 4.08
C LEU A 140 12.07 22.59 5.17
N ALA A 141 12.48 22.93 6.39
CA ALA A 141 11.55 23.09 7.50
C ALA A 141 10.91 24.48 7.45
N PRO A 142 9.57 24.57 7.46
CA PRO A 142 8.91 25.86 7.59
C PRO A 142 9.21 26.49 8.96
N ASP A 143 9.06 27.81 9.05
CA ASP A 143 9.04 28.51 10.33
C ASP A 143 7.79 28.06 11.13
N VAL A 144 8.01 27.62 12.37
CA VAL A 144 6.96 27.19 13.31
C VAL A 144 5.99 28.34 13.58
N SER A 145 6.47 29.58 13.61
CA SER A 145 5.62 30.76 13.80
C SER A 145 4.60 30.93 12.67
N SER A 146 4.97 30.52 11.46
CA SER A 146 4.16 30.64 10.24
C SER A 146 3.38 29.36 9.93
N LEU A 147 3.54 28.29 10.72
CA LEU A 147 2.99 26.97 10.44
C LEU A 147 1.47 26.99 10.33
N ALA A 148 0.79 27.76 11.19
CA ALA A 148 -0.66 27.93 11.13
C ALA A 148 -1.11 28.51 9.78
N SER A 149 -0.45 29.57 9.30
CA SER A 149 -0.77 30.18 8.01
C SER A 149 -0.54 29.24 6.83
N ASN A 150 0.54 28.45 6.87
CA ASN A 150 0.87 27.46 5.85
C ASN A 150 -0.13 26.31 5.83
N ILE A 151 -0.59 25.84 7.01
CA ILE A 151 -1.63 24.81 7.11
C ILE A 151 -2.91 25.30 6.45
N TRP A 152 -3.38 26.50 6.78
CA TRP A 152 -4.60 27.06 6.19
C TRP A 152 -4.48 27.25 4.68
N GLY A 153 -3.34 27.76 4.20
CA GLY A 153 -3.07 27.89 2.77
C GLY A 153 -3.07 26.54 2.05
N THR A 154 -2.47 25.52 2.66
CA THR A 154 -2.44 24.16 2.10
C THR A 154 -3.82 23.53 2.09
N LEU A 155 -4.60 23.66 3.17
CA LEU A 155 -5.97 23.15 3.23
C LEU A 155 -6.87 23.81 2.17
N LEU A 156 -6.77 25.12 2.01
CA LEU A 156 -7.51 25.85 0.98
C LEU A 156 -7.10 25.40 -0.43
N ALA A 157 -5.80 25.30 -0.69
CA ALA A 157 -5.29 24.84 -1.98
C ALA A 157 -5.74 23.39 -2.29
N LEU A 158 -5.74 22.51 -1.30
CA LEU A 158 -6.25 21.13 -1.44
C LEU A 158 -7.75 21.09 -1.72
N LEU A 159 -8.54 21.91 -1.02
CA LEU A 159 -9.99 22.01 -1.26
C LEU A 159 -10.29 22.51 -2.67
N LEU A 160 -9.61 23.57 -3.12
CA LEU A 160 -9.77 24.12 -4.46
C LEU A 160 -9.28 23.14 -5.54
N GLY A 161 -8.12 22.52 -5.33
CA GLY A 161 -7.55 21.53 -6.23
C GLY A 161 -8.45 20.29 -6.38
N LYS A 162 -9.01 19.80 -5.26
CA LYS A 162 -9.99 18.71 -5.27
C LYS A 162 -11.26 19.12 -6.01
N GLY A 163 -11.80 20.31 -5.73
CA GLY A 163 -12.99 20.81 -6.42
C GLY A 163 -12.79 20.92 -7.93
N ALA A 164 -11.66 21.48 -8.37
CA ALA A 164 -11.30 21.55 -9.78
C ALA A 164 -11.14 20.15 -10.40
N TYR A 165 -10.48 19.23 -9.71
CA TYR A 165 -10.34 17.84 -10.16
C TYR A 165 -11.70 17.15 -10.32
N ASP A 166 -12.59 17.28 -9.34
CA ASP A 166 -13.90 16.65 -9.33
C ASP A 166 -14.79 17.21 -10.46
N VAL A 167 -14.68 18.51 -10.79
CA VAL A 167 -15.37 19.14 -11.95
C VAL A 167 -14.80 18.67 -13.30
N LEU A 168 -13.48 18.52 -13.41
CA LEU A 168 -12.80 18.19 -14.66
C LEU A 168 -12.80 16.69 -14.99
N ARG A 169 -13.17 15.83 -14.04
CA ARG A 169 -13.13 14.37 -14.21
C ARG A 169 -14.29 13.89 -15.10
N ALA A 170 -14.13 14.03 -16.42
CA ALA A 170 -15.09 13.62 -17.44
C ALA A 170 -14.96 12.14 -17.89
N ARG A 171 -14.28 11.26 -17.13
CA ARG A 171 -14.10 9.85 -17.53
C ARG A 171 -14.60 8.87 -16.47
N PRO A 172 -15.37 7.82 -16.86
CA PRO A 172 -15.73 6.76 -15.94
C PRO A 172 -14.48 6.01 -15.49
N ALA A 173 -14.31 5.87 -14.18
CA ALA A 173 -13.14 5.21 -13.58
C ALA A 173 -12.97 3.76 -14.05
N HIS A 174 -14.07 3.08 -14.36
CA HIS A 174 -14.14 1.66 -14.69
C HIS A 174 -13.37 1.30 -15.98
N GLU A 175 -13.61 2.02 -17.08
CA GLU A 175 -12.89 1.79 -18.34
C GLU A 175 -11.38 1.99 -18.20
N THR A 176 -10.95 2.90 -17.32
CA THR A 176 -9.52 3.13 -17.11
C THR A 176 -8.85 2.00 -16.34
N LEU A 177 -9.54 1.34 -15.41
CA LEU A 177 -8.97 0.27 -14.59
C LEU A 177 -8.74 -1.01 -15.42
N ARG A 178 -9.75 -1.43 -16.19
CA ARG A 178 -9.66 -2.62 -17.05
C ARG A 178 -8.62 -2.45 -18.15
N ASN A 179 -8.62 -1.32 -18.85
CA ASN A 179 -7.61 -1.02 -19.86
C ASN A 179 -6.18 -0.98 -19.29
N GLN A 180 -6.02 -0.56 -18.03
CA GLN A 180 -4.72 -0.62 -17.36
C GLN A 180 -4.31 -2.04 -17.00
N ALA A 181 -5.26 -2.88 -16.57
CA ALA A 181 -5.01 -4.28 -16.25
C ALA A 181 -4.61 -5.07 -17.50
N LEU A 182 -5.33 -4.87 -18.61
CA LEU A 182 -5.03 -5.52 -19.90
C LEU A 182 -3.61 -5.22 -20.40
N ARG A 183 -3.08 -4.02 -20.15
CA ARG A 183 -1.69 -3.68 -20.51
C ARG A 183 -0.63 -4.37 -19.66
N LYS A 184 -1.00 -5.00 -18.55
CA LYS A 184 -0.09 -5.68 -17.63
C LYS A 184 -0.10 -7.20 -17.77
N VAL A 185 -1.08 -7.75 -18.48
CA VAL A 185 -1.27 -9.18 -18.65
C VAL A 185 -0.90 -9.55 -20.07
N ASP A 186 -0.22 -10.67 -20.24
CA ASP A 186 0.13 -11.17 -21.57
C ASP A 186 -1.15 -11.55 -22.33
N SER A 187 -1.26 -11.08 -23.57
CA SER A 187 -2.36 -11.45 -24.47
C SER A 187 -2.41 -12.95 -24.76
N GLU A 188 -1.26 -13.63 -24.76
CA GLU A 188 -1.21 -15.09 -24.97
C GLU A 188 -1.86 -15.84 -23.80
N LEU A 189 -1.60 -15.40 -22.56
CA LEU A 189 -2.26 -15.96 -21.37
C LEU A 189 -3.78 -15.75 -21.42
N LEU A 190 -4.23 -14.56 -21.85
CA LEU A 190 -5.66 -14.29 -22.02
C LEU A 190 -6.27 -15.21 -23.08
N ALA A 191 -5.59 -15.44 -24.20
CA ALA A 191 -6.04 -16.37 -25.23
C ALA A 191 -6.14 -17.81 -24.70
N LEU A 192 -5.16 -18.26 -23.92
CA LEU A 192 -5.16 -19.58 -23.29
C LEU A 192 -6.32 -19.76 -22.30
N ILE A 193 -6.68 -18.72 -21.53
CA ILE A 193 -7.84 -18.73 -20.65
C ILE A 193 -9.13 -18.98 -21.44
N TYR A 194 -9.31 -18.31 -22.57
CA TYR A 194 -10.48 -18.47 -23.43
C TYR A 194 -10.52 -19.80 -24.20
N GLN A 195 -9.36 -20.45 -24.38
CA GLN A 195 -9.25 -21.78 -24.99
C GLN A 195 -9.37 -22.91 -23.95
N SER A 196 -9.40 -22.60 -22.66
CA SER A 196 -9.51 -23.60 -21.60
C SER A 196 -10.95 -24.13 -21.47
N ASP A 197 -11.08 -25.33 -20.88
CA ASP A 197 -12.37 -25.95 -20.56
C ASP A 197 -13.05 -25.34 -19.31
N HIS A 198 -12.65 -24.12 -18.91
CA HIS A 198 -13.24 -23.46 -17.75
C HIS A 198 -14.70 -23.06 -18.07
N PRO A 199 -15.68 -23.35 -17.18
CA PRO A 199 -17.09 -23.05 -17.45
C PRO A 199 -17.40 -21.56 -17.61
N ASN A 200 -16.52 -20.69 -17.12
CA ASN A 200 -16.65 -19.24 -17.26
C ASN A 200 -15.28 -18.57 -17.46
N PRO A 201 -14.74 -18.54 -18.69
CA PRO A 201 -13.41 -17.99 -18.96
C PRO A 201 -13.32 -16.49 -18.69
N ARG A 202 -14.43 -15.75 -18.83
CA ARG A 202 -14.50 -14.31 -18.53
C ARG A 202 -14.34 -14.03 -17.03
N ALA A 203 -14.86 -14.90 -16.15
CA ALA A 203 -14.60 -14.79 -14.71
C ALA A 203 -13.11 -15.02 -14.39
N LEU A 204 -12.47 -15.94 -15.09
CA LEU A 204 -11.04 -16.20 -14.92
C LEU A 204 -10.18 -15.01 -15.43
N GLU A 205 -10.53 -14.41 -16.57
CA GLU A 205 -9.92 -13.15 -17.02
C GLU A 205 -10.04 -12.08 -15.93
N ALA A 206 -11.23 -11.87 -15.37
CA ALA A 206 -11.45 -10.85 -14.35
C ALA A 206 -10.56 -11.06 -13.10
N ILE A 207 -10.41 -12.31 -12.64
CA ILE A 207 -9.49 -12.68 -11.55
C ILE A 207 -8.05 -12.32 -11.91
N VAL A 208 -7.59 -12.69 -13.11
CA VAL A 208 -6.21 -12.40 -13.57
C VAL A 208 -5.95 -10.90 -13.68
N LEU A 209 -6.90 -10.15 -14.23
CA LEU A 209 -6.81 -8.70 -14.34
C LEU A 209 -6.78 -8.03 -12.97
N ALA A 210 -7.61 -8.49 -12.01
CA ALA A 210 -7.60 -8.01 -10.64
C ALA A 210 -6.25 -8.29 -9.94
N GLU A 211 -5.72 -9.51 -10.05
CA GLU A 211 -4.39 -9.87 -9.52
C GLU A 211 -3.26 -9.01 -10.13
N ALA A 212 -3.33 -8.70 -11.43
CA ALA A 212 -2.36 -7.85 -12.12
C ALA A 212 -2.40 -6.38 -11.66
N ILE A 213 -3.55 -5.88 -11.22
CA ILE A 213 -3.66 -4.55 -10.62
C ILE A 213 -3.11 -4.56 -9.20
N GLN A 214 -3.52 -5.54 -8.39
CA GLN A 214 -3.19 -5.61 -6.97
C GLN A 214 -1.70 -5.90 -6.70
N ARG A 215 -1.04 -6.63 -7.61
CA ARG A 215 0.37 -7.00 -7.46
C ARG A 215 1.23 -6.28 -8.50
N PRO A 216 1.90 -5.17 -8.13
CA PRO A 216 2.74 -4.46 -9.08
C PRO A 216 3.96 -5.31 -9.49
N PRO A 217 4.49 -5.15 -10.72
CA PRO A 217 5.57 -6.00 -11.24
C PRO A 217 6.82 -6.06 -10.36
N TRP A 218 7.16 -4.97 -9.69
CA TRP A 218 8.32 -4.94 -8.79
C TRP A 218 8.10 -5.78 -7.53
N ALA A 219 6.87 -5.92 -7.05
CA ALA A 219 6.58 -6.77 -5.89
C ALA A 219 6.80 -8.24 -6.24
N ARG A 220 6.40 -8.66 -7.45
CA ARG A 220 6.69 -9.98 -8.00
C ARG A 220 8.20 -10.24 -8.05
N TRP A 221 8.99 -9.27 -8.54
CA TRP A 221 10.45 -9.38 -8.56
C TRP A 221 11.07 -9.52 -7.16
N VAL A 222 10.49 -8.89 -6.13
CA VAL A 222 10.94 -9.06 -4.74
C VAL A 222 10.54 -10.45 -4.22
N GLU A 223 9.31 -10.88 -4.47
CA GLU A 223 8.81 -12.22 -4.11
C GLU A 223 9.68 -13.33 -4.72
N ASP A 224 10.08 -13.20 -5.99
CA ASP A 224 10.95 -14.16 -6.69
C ASP A 224 12.31 -14.32 -6.02
N LYS A 225 12.78 -13.29 -5.31
CA LYS A 225 14.08 -13.27 -4.61
C LYS A 225 13.98 -13.71 -3.15
N LEU A 226 12.77 -13.80 -2.59
CA LEU A 226 12.58 -14.18 -1.20
C LEU A 226 12.33 -15.70 -1.09
N PRO A 227 13.14 -16.44 -0.31
CA PRO A 227 12.92 -17.86 -0.09
C PRO A 227 11.59 -18.08 0.64
N GLY A 228 10.74 -18.99 0.10
CA GLY A 228 9.43 -19.32 0.66
C GLY A 228 8.24 -18.61 0.02
N SER A 229 8.45 -17.74 -0.98
CA SER A 229 7.34 -17.26 -1.83
C SER A 229 6.92 -18.39 -2.78
N LEU A 230 5.86 -19.10 -2.40
CA LEU A 230 5.38 -20.28 -3.12
C LEU A 230 4.54 -19.90 -4.35
N THR A 231 3.95 -18.71 -4.41
CA THR A 231 3.00 -18.32 -5.47
C THR A 231 3.70 -17.55 -6.59
N ARG A 232 3.75 -18.14 -7.79
CA ARG A 232 4.41 -17.53 -8.97
C ARG A 232 3.43 -17.35 -10.13
N GLY A 233 3.73 -16.39 -11.01
CA GLY A 233 2.93 -16.07 -12.20
C GLY A 233 1.73 -15.15 -11.96
N ALA A 234 1.02 -14.80 -13.03
CA ALA A 234 -0.16 -13.93 -12.96
C ALA A 234 -1.34 -14.55 -12.16
N LEU A 235 -1.39 -15.88 -12.10
CA LEU A 235 -2.43 -16.68 -11.43
C LEU A 235 -2.08 -17.09 -9.99
N GLN A 236 -0.88 -16.75 -9.51
CA GLN A 236 -0.49 -16.92 -8.10
C GLN A 236 -0.60 -18.36 -7.59
N VAL A 237 -0.22 -19.31 -8.44
CA VAL A 237 -0.32 -20.73 -8.12
C VAL A 237 0.89 -21.14 -7.29
N LYS A 238 0.65 -21.81 -6.16
CA LYS A 238 1.73 -22.37 -5.34
C LYS A 238 2.48 -23.49 -6.08
N SER A 239 3.78 -23.36 -6.29
CA SER A 239 4.64 -24.39 -6.89
C SER A 239 6.01 -24.47 -6.22
N ASP A 240 6.64 -25.64 -6.26
CA ASP A 240 7.99 -25.88 -5.70
C ASP A 240 9.12 -25.40 -6.62
N GLY A 241 8.78 -24.98 -7.85
CA GLY A 241 9.72 -24.50 -8.87
C GLY A 241 9.09 -23.46 -9.80
N PRO A 242 9.89 -22.81 -10.67
CA PRO A 242 9.38 -21.90 -11.69
C PRO A 242 8.46 -22.66 -12.66
N LEU A 243 7.29 -22.08 -12.95
CA LEU A 243 6.34 -22.58 -13.94
C LEU A 243 6.27 -21.59 -15.10
N SER A 244 6.10 -22.11 -16.32
CA SER A 244 5.60 -21.31 -17.44
C SER A 244 4.16 -20.85 -17.20
N ASP A 245 3.72 -19.82 -17.92
CA ASP A 245 2.34 -19.31 -17.79
C ASP A 245 1.28 -20.37 -18.15
N GLU A 246 1.58 -21.26 -19.10
CA GLU A 246 0.70 -22.37 -19.48
C GLU A 246 0.61 -23.43 -18.36
N GLU A 247 1.74 -23.82 -17.76
CA GLU A 247 1.77 -24.75 -16.63
C GLU A 247 1.08 -24.16 -15.39
N ALA A 248 1.29 -22.87 -15.14
CA ALA A 248 0.60 -22.14 -14.08
C ALA A 248 -0.91 -22.11 -14.32
N LEU A 249 -1.35 -21.87 -15.56
CA LEU A 249 -2.77 -21.91 -15.92
C LEU A 249 -3.36 -23.31 -15.73
N ARG A 250 -2.69 -24.38 -16.21
CA ARG A 250 -3.17 -25.76 -16.01
C ARG A 250 -3.32 -26.11 -14.53
N LEU A 251 -2.30 -25.80 -13.72
CA LEU A 251 -2.33 -26.07 -12.29
C LEU A 251 -3.37 -25.22 -11.56
N PHE A 252 -3.59 -23.98 -12.02
CA PHE A 252 -4.69 -23.14 -11.52
C PHE A 252 -6.05 -23.79 -11.80
N LEU A 253 -6.32 -24.16 -13.05
CA LEU A 253 -7.58 -24.73 -13.49
C LEU A 253 -7.90 -26.04 -12.76
N GLU A 254 -6.91 -26.89 -12.54
CA GLU A 254 -7.07 -28.12 -11.77
C GLU A 254 -7.47 -27.84 -10.32
N ARG A 255 -6.77 -26.90 -9.66
CA ARG A 255 -7.07 -26.51 -8.27
C ARG A 255 -8.42 -25.84 -8.13
N ASP A 256 -8.75 -24.96 -9.07
CA ASP A 256 -10.04 -24.30 -9.13
C ASP A 256 -11.17 -25.33 -9.29
N ARG A 257 -11.05 -26.29 -10.21
CA ARG A 257 -12.01 -27.38 -10.38
C ARG A 257 -12.25 -28.14 -9.07
N ILE A 258 -11.16 -28.59 -8.41
CA ILE A 258 -11.24 -29.31 -7.14
C ILE A 258 -11.91 -28.45 -6.06
N ALA A 259 -11.58 -27.17 -5.98
CA ALA A 259 -12.16 -26.26 -5.01
C ALA A 259 -13.66 -26.03 -5.25
N ARG A 260 -14.09 -25.89 -6.52
CA ARG A 260 -15.50 -25.75 -6.91
C ARG A 260 -16.31 -27.00 -6.59
N GLU A 261 -15.79 -28.18 -6.95
CA GLU A 261 -16.42 -29.47 -6.62
C GLU A 261 -16.62 -29.62 -5.11
N LYS A 262 -15.58 -29.32 -4.31
CA LYS A 262 -15.66 -29.38 -2.85
C LYS A 262 -16.64 -28.38 -2.25
N ALA A 263 -16.76 -27.20 -2.84
CA ALA A 263 -17.66 -26.14 -2.39
C ALA A 263 -19.10 -26.30 -2.92
N GLY A 264 -19.34 -27.21 -3.86
CA GLY A 264 -20.64 -27.35 -4.54
C GLY A 264 -21.01 -26.12 -5.38
N ILE A 265 -20.01 -25.38 -5.87
CA ILE A 265 -20.22 -24.17 -6.67
C ILE A 265 -20.35 -24.58 -8.14
N ASP A 266 -21.52 -24.33 -8.71
CA ASP A 266 -21.69 -24.35 -10.15
C ASP A 266 -20.88 -23.19 -10.77
N GLY A 267 -20.09 -23.48 -11.79
CA GLY A 267 -19.17 -22.51 -12.42
C GLY A 267 -19.87 -21.33 -13.10
N SER A 268 -21.20 -21.27 -13.03
CA SER A 268 -22.05 -20.18 -13.48
C SER A 268 -22.13 -19.01 -12.48
N ASP A 269 -21.96 -19.25 -11.17
CA ASP A 269 -22.01 -18.19 -10.15
C ASP A 269 -20.67 -17.45 -10.03
N VAL A 270 -20.58 -16.35 -10.78
CA VAL A 270 -19.39 -15.48 -10.84
C VAL A 270 -18.95 -14.95 -9.46
N ASN A 271 -19.90 -14.63 -8.57
CA ASN A 271 -19.56 -14.11 -7.24
C ASN A 271 -18.97 -15.19 -6.34
N ALA A 272 -19.52 -16.41 -6.43
CA ALA A 272 -18.98 -17.56 -5.73
C ALA A 272 -17.58 -17.89 -6.23
N LEU A 273 -17.31 -17.81 -7.54
CA LEU A 273 -15.97 -17.99 -8.12
C LEU A 273 -14.95 -16.98 -7.56
N PHE A 274 -15.29 -15.69 -7.56
CA PHE A 274 -14.39 -14.66 -7.04
C PHE A 274 -14.10 -14.87 -5.55
N SER A 275 -15.13 -15.16 -4.76
CA SER A 275 -15.02 -15.38 -3.32
C SER A 275 -14.26 -16.66 -2.96
N LEU A 276 -14.37 -17.70 -3.80
CA LEU A 276 -13.64 -18.96 -3.68
C LEU A 276 -12.14 -18.74 -3.90
N HIS A 277 -11.77 -17.96 -4.92
CA HIS A 277 -10.37 -17.58 -5.17
C HIS A 277 -9.83 -16.72 -4.03
N ASN A 278 -10.60 -15.71 -3.59
CA ASN A 278 -10.19 -14.81 -2.54
C ASN A 278 -11.38 -14.19 -1.81
N THR A 279 -11.42 -14.40 -0.50
CA THR A 279 -12.51 -13.95 0.37
C THR A 279 -12.47 -12.46 0.72
N ASP A 280 -11.45 -11.72 0.26
CA ASP A 280 -11.35 -10.27 0.48
C ASP A 280 -12.39 -9.51 -0.34
N TYR A 281 -13.24 -8.73 0.34
CA TYR A 281 -14.31 -7.95 -0.31
C TYR A 281 -13.80 -6.99 -1.39
N ASN A 282 -12.65 -6.32 -1.16
CA ASN A 282 -12.10 -5.37 -2.14
C ASN A 282 -11.63 -6.10 -3.40
N PHE A 283 -11.12 -7.33 -3.25
CA PHE A 283 -10.73 -8.15 -4.38
C PHE A 283 -11.94 -8.62 -5.19
N VAL A 284 -12.98 -9.12 -4.52
CA VAL A 284 -14.22 -9.56 -5.17
C VAL A 284 -14.87 -8.41 -5.95
N GLU A 285 -14.92 -7.22 -5.34
CA GLU A 285 -15.45 -6.03 -5.99
C GLU A 285 -14.60 -5.59 -7.20
N MET A 286 -13.28 -5.72 -7.10
CA MET A 286 -12.40 -5.46 -8.24
C MET A 286 -12.65 -6.43 -9.39
N CYS A 287 -12.86 -7.72 -9.09
CA CYS A 287 -13.19 -8.72 -10.10
C CYS A 287 -14.53 -8.40 -10.79
N ARG A 288 -15.55 -7.96 -10.06
CA ARG A 288 -16.84 -7.52 -10.64
C ARG A 288 -16.64 -6.39 -11.64
N ILE A 289 -15.89 -5.35 -11.26
CA ILE A 289 -15.58 -4.20 -12.14
C ILE A 289 -14.81 -4.63 -13.39
N MET A 290 -13.97 -5.66 -13.30
CA MET A 290 -13.24 -6.19 -14.48
C MET A 290 -14.10 -7.10 -15.35
N TYR A 291 -15.11 -7.75 -14.75
CA TYR A 291 -16.01 -8.68 -15.42
C TYR A 291 -17.05 -7.94 -16.26
N ASP A 292 -17.63 -6.86 -15.73
CA ASP A 292 -18.64 -6.03 -16.40
C ASP A 292 -18.08 -5.35 -17.67
#